data_AF-A0AA40GQ61-F1
#
_entry.id   AF-A0AA40GQ61-F1
#
_cell.length_a   1.000
_cell.length_b   1.000
_cell.length_c   1.000
_cell.angle_alpha   90.00
_cell.angle_beta   90.00
_cell.angle_gamma   90.00
#
_symmetry.space_group_name_H-M   'P 1'
#
loop_
_entity.id
_entity.type
_entity.pdbx_description
1 polymer ?
#
loop_
_entity_poly.entity_id
_entity_poly.type
_entity_poly.pdbx_seq_one_letter_code
_entity_poly.pdbx_strand_id
1 'polypeptide(L)'
;VLENRNLQDLIKPQKVEFRSLNFNSTLHWQPGRAREARDTVYFVQYKVYGQSTWQNKDDCWGIQNRVCDLTNETSDIQEPYYGRVKAASAGVYSDWSLSCRFSPWQETMIGPPMVTVVHSNKSIILKLQAPRSPYKRKRGSKIPMTNYYDLLYQVFIINNLLDEQHRVLVYEGKDKVIKIEDLRPGISYCIMAKTYVPMLDRSSAYSSRQCTML
;
A
#
# COMPACT_ATOMS: atom_id res chain seq x y z
N VAL A 1 9.06 -32.90 27.34
CA VAL A 1 7.73 -32.23 27.35
C VAL A 1 7.82 -30.74 27.70
N LEU A 2 8.56 -30.36 28.76
CA LEU A 2 8.73 -28.94 29.14
C LEU A 2 9.52 -28.13 28.08
N GLU A 3 10.56 -28.74 27.48
CA GLU A 3 11.38 -28.12 26.42
C GLU A 3 10.58 -27.83 25.14
N ASN A 4 9.70 -28.75 24.72
CA ASN A 4 8.84 -28.55 23.55
C ASN A 4 7.82 -27.42 23.75
N ARG A 5 7.28 -27.25 24.96
CA ARG A 5 6.38 -26.13 25.29
C ARG A 5 7.12 -24.79 25.27
N ASN A 6 8.35 -24.77 25.78
CA ASN A 6 9.19 -23.57 25.71
C ASN A 6 9.49 -23.20 24.25
N LEU A 7 9.81 -24.17 23.39
CA LEU A 7 10.05 -23.91 21.97
C LEU A 7 8.79 -23.42 21.23
N GLN A 8 7.62 -24.01 21.50
CA GLN A 8 6.33 -23.61 20.93
C GLN A 8 6.05 -22.11 21.14
N ASP A 9 6.30 -21.61 22.35
CA ASP A 9 6.13 -20.19 22.68
C ASP A 9 7.25 -19.31 22.10
N LEU A 10 8.49 -19.80 22.09
CA LEU A 10 9.64 -19.07 21.57
C LEU A 10 9.60 -18.88 20.06
N ILE A 11 9.02 -19.79 19.29
CA ILE A 11 8.94 -19.66 17.82
C ILE A 11 7.66 -18.94 17.36
N LYS A 12 6.73 -18.66 18.28
CA LYS A 12 5.44 -18.01 17.98
C LYS A 12 5.65 -16.65 17.30
N PRO A 13 5.07 -16.43 16.10
CA PRO A 13 5.18 -15.15 15.40
C PRO A 13 4.65 -13.98 16.22
N GLN A 14 5.23 -12.80 16.05
CA GLN A 14 4.85 -11.58 16.77
C GLN A 14 4.42 -10.49 15.79
N LYS A 15 3.64 -9.51 16.28
CA LYS A 15 3.21 -8.33 15.51
C LYS A 15 2.67 -8.69 14.12
N VAL A 16 1.65 -9.55 14.11
CA VAL A 16 0.98 -9.96 12.88
C VAL A 16 0.06 -8.83 12.42
N GLU A 17 0.33 -8.24 11.27
CA GLU A 17 -0.41 -7.07 10.79
C GLU A 17 -0.59 -7.10 9.27
N PHE A 18 -1.70 -6.53 8.81
CA PHE A 18 -1.89 -6.27 7.38
C PHE A 18 -1.18 -4.97 7.00
N ARG A 19 -0.59 -4.96 5.80
CA ARG A 19 -0.11 -3.76 5.13
C ARG A 19 -0.73 -3.72 3.74
N SER A 20 -1.39 -2.61 3.41
CA SER A 20 -2.11 -2.48 2.15
C SER A 20 -1.83 -1.15 1.45
N LEU A 21 -1.46 -1.24 0.17
CA LEU A 21 -1.22 -0.09 -0.70
C LEU A 21 -1.94 -0.30 -2.03
N ASN A 22 -2.87 0.60 -2.37
CA ASN A 22 -3.74 0.48 -3.54
C ASN A 22 -4.45 -0.89 -3.61
N PHE A 23 -4.90 -1.42 -2.47
CA PHE A 23 -5.47 -2.77 -2.32
C PHE A 23 -4.53 -3.95 -2.60
N ASN A 24 -3.22 -3.74 -2.76
CA ASN A 24 -2.27 -4.83 -2.63
C ASN A 24 -2.07 -5.10 -1.14
N SER A 25 -2.68 -6.16 -0.62
CA SER A 25 -2.80 -6.45 0.81
C SER A 25 -1.93 -7.64 1.18
N THR A 26 -0.94 -7.39 2.03
CA THR A 26 0.03 -8.39 2.48
C THR A 26 -0.01 -8.52 3.99
N LEU A 27 0.12 -9.74 4.51
CA LEU A 27 0.25 -10.02 5.94
C LEU A 27 1.73 -10.09 6.31
N HIS A 28 2.13 -9.33 7.31
CA HIS A 28 3.51 -9.23 7.81
C HIS A 28 3.58 -9.72 9.26
N TRP A 29 4.71 -10.29 9.64
CA TRP A 29 4.98 -10.64 11.04
C TRP A 29 6.46 -10.56 11.38
N GLN A 30 6.74 -10.42 12.67
CA GLN A 30 8.07 -10.59 13.25
C GLN A 30 8.27 -12.06 13.64
N PRO A 31 9.50 -12.59 13.57
CA PRO A 31 9.79 -13.93 14.05
C PRO A 31 9.56 -14.03 15.56
N GLY A 32 9.49 -15.26 16.06
CA GLY A 32 9.54 -15.52 17.50
C GLY A 32 10.87 -15.10 18.13
N ARG A 33 10.98 -15.28 19.45
CA ARG A 33 12.15 -14.92 20.27
C ARG A 33 13.28 -15.95 20.24
N ALA A 34 13.07 -17.10 19.60
CA ALA A 34 14.11 -18.12 19.43
C ALA A 34 15.32 -17.54 18.66
N ARG A 35 16.52 -17.62 19.24
CA ARG A 35 17.76 -17.06 18.67
C ARG A 35 18.25 -17.80 17.41
N GLU A 36 17.93 -19.09 17.25
CA GLU A 36 18.46 -19.97 16.20
C GLU A 36 17.37 -20.61 15.34
N ALA A 37 16.41 -19.80 14.92
CA ALA A 37 15.27 -20.23 14.10
C ALA A 37 15.60 -20.32 12.58
N ARG A 38 16.80 -20.76 12.19
CA ARG A 38 17.25 -20.72 10.77
C ARG A 38 16.37 -21.56 9.83
N ASP A 39 15.74 -22.62 10.33
CA ASP A 39 14.85 -23.49 9.55
C ASP A 39 13.36 -23.29 9.90
N THR A 40 13.00 -22.12 10.42
CA THR A 40 11.59 -21.85 10.75
C THR A 40 10.79 -21.56 9.49
N VAL A 41 9.71 -22.31 9.33
CA VAL A 41 8.73 -22.11 8.27
C VAL A 41 7.42 -21.61 8.86
N TYR A 42 6.66 -20.87 8.05
CA TYR A 42 5.43 -20.23 8.44
C TYR A 42 4.26 -20.74 7.60
N PHE A 43 3.11 -20.79 8.24
CA PHE A 43 1.85 -21.20 7.63
C PHE A 43 0.82 -20.10 7.87
N VAL A 44 0.16 -19.65 6.81
CA VAL A 44 -0.81 -18.55 6.89
C VAL A 44 -2.22 -19.06 6.63
N GLN A 45 -3.15 -18.54 7.43
CA GLN A 45 -4.58 -18.68 7.21
C GLN A 45 -5.25 -17.31 7.21
N TYR A 46 -6.39 -17.22 6.56
CA TYR A 46 -7.21 -16.02 6.52
C TYR A 46 -8.69 -16.38 6.62
N LYS A 47 -9.52 -15.39 6.94
CA LYS A 47 -10.97 -15.48 6.83
C LYS A 47 -11.62 -14.10 6.75
N VAL A 48 -12.84 -14.08 6.24
CA VAL A 48 -13.74 -12.93 6.34
C VAL A 48 -14.26 -12.83 7.78
N TYR A 49 -14.44 -11.61 8.27
CA TYR A 49 -15.04 -11.34 9.57
C TYR A 49 -16.46 -11.95 9.66
N GLY A 50 -16.82 -12.48 10.83
CA GLY A 50 -18.09 -13.18 11.02
C GLY A 50 -18.12 -14.63 10.52
N GLN A 51 -17.20 -15.04 9.63
CA GLN A 51 -17.09 -16.44 9.25
C GLN A 51 -16.40 -17.28 10.35
N SER A 52 -16.85 -18.52 10.51
CA SER A 52 -16.32 -19.47 11.49
C SER A 52 -15.07 -20.20 10.99
N THR A 53 -15.01 -20.48 9.69
CA THR A 53 -13.99 -21.32 9.06
C THR A 53 -12.77 -20.51 8.64
N TRP A 54 -11.58 -21.04 8.92
CA TRP A 54 -10.30 -20.49 8.45
C TRP A 54 -9.87 -21.18 7.15
N GLN A 55 -9.39 -20.41 6.19
CA GLN A 55 -8.87 -20.91 4.91
C GLN A 55 -7.34 -20.89 4.92
N ASN A 56 -6.72 -21.95 4.39
CA ASN A 56 -5.27 -22.00 4.18
C ASN A 56 -4.89 -21.13 2.99
N LYS A 57 -3.78 -20.40 3.12
CA LYS A 57 -3.14 -19.78 1.97
C LYS A 57 -2.03 -20.69 1.48
N ASP A 58 -2.33 -21.48 0.46
CA ASP A 58 -1.44 -22.55 -0.04
C ASP A 58 -0.07 -22.02 -0.48
N ASP A 59 -0.02 -20.86 -1.15
CA ASP A 59 1.24 -20.21 -1.56
C ASP A 59 2.13 -19.79 -0.38
N CYS A 60 1.55 -19.72 0.83
CA CYS A 60 2.23 -19.35 2.07
C CYS A 60 2.21 -20.51 3.09
N TRP A 61 2.11 -21.76 2.61
CA TRP A 61 2.06 -22.94 3.45
C TRP A 61 3.45 -23.58 3.57
N GLY A 62 4.25 -23.13 4.54
CA GLY A 62 5.61 -23.61 4.76
C GLY A 62 6.69 -22.69 4.20
N ILE A 63 6.45 -21.37 4.16
CA ILE A 63 7.41 -20.38 3.65
C ILE A 63 8.38 -19.93 4.74
N GLN A 64 9.62 -19.59 4.37
CA GLN A 64 10.58 -18.96 5.28
C GLN A 64 10.43 -17.42 5.31
N ASN A 65 9.80 -16.86 4.28
CA ASN A 65 9.50 -15.44 4.19
C ASN A 65 8.55 -15.02 5.31
N ARG A 66 8.66 -13.77 5.75
CA ARG A 66 7.87 -13.18 6.85
C ARG A 66 6.70 -12.33 6.36
N VAL A 67 6.34 -12.57 5.10
CA VAL A 67 5.32 -11.87 4.35
C VAL A 67 4.54 -12.89 3.56
N CYS A 68 3.22 -12.71 3.55
CA CYS A 68 2.33 -13.46 2.69
C CYS A 68 1.41 -12.51 1.92
N ASP A 69 1.28 -12.71 0.61
CA ASP A 69 0.34 -11.95 -0.21
C ASP A 69 -1.08 -12.53 -0.04
N LEU A 70 -1.99 -11.70 0.45
CA LEU A 70 -3.42 -12.00 0.62
C LEU A 70 -4.29 -11.07 -0.26
N THR A 71 -3.72 -10.49 -1.32
CA THR A 71 -4.39 -9.53 -2.18
C THR A 71 -5.65 -10.12 -2.82
N ASN A 72 -5.58 -11.35 -3.32
CA ASN A 72 -6.75 -11.98 -3.95
C ASN A 72 -7.78 -12.41 -2.92
N GLU A 73 -7.31 -12.84 -1.76
CA GLU A 73 -8.10 -13.30 -0.63
C GLU A 73 -8.89 -12.16 0.02
N THR A 74 -8.38 -10.92 -0.11
CA THR A 74 -9.01 -9.67 0.35
C THR A 74 -9.64 -8.85 -0.78
N SER A 75 -10.04 -9.50 -1.88
CA SER A 75 -10.54 -8.80 -3.07
C SER A 75 -11.90 -8.11 -2.88
N ASP A 76 -12.72 -8.59 -1.94
CA ASP A 76 -13.93 -7.89 -1.57
C ASP A 76 -13.61 -6.78 -0.58
N ILE A 77 -13.41 -5.58 -1.13
CA ILE A 77 -12.91 -4.45 -0.36
C ILE A 77 -13.87 -3.96 0.74
N GLN A 78 -15.15 -4.34 0.69
CA GLN A 78 -16.16 -3.95 1.68
C GLN A 78 -16.14 -4.86 2.92
N GLU A 79 -15.58 -6.06 2.79
CA GLU A 79 -15.55 -7.03 3.86
C GLU A 79 -14.33 -6.82 4.79
N PRO A 80 -14.48 -6.96 6.11
CA PRO A 80 -13.34 -7.02 7.01
C PRO A 80 -12.73 -8.42 7.02
N TYR A 81 -11.42 -8.51 7.27
CA TYR A 81 -10.67 -9.77 7.27
C TYR A 81 -9.85 -9.95 8.54
N TYR A 82 -9.55 -11.20 8.85
CA TYR A 82 -8.47 -11.58 9.76
C TYR A 82 -7.46 -12.46 9.04
N GLY A 83 -6.19 -12.28 9.41
CA GLY A 83 -5.09 -13.17 9.05
C GLY A 83 -4.52 -13.80 10.32
N ARG A 84 -4.00 -15.02 10.21
CA ARG A 84 -3.22 -15.61 11.28
C ARG A 84 -2.05 -16.39 10.72
N VAL A 85 -0.97 -16.45 11.49
CA VAL A 85 0.24 -17.17 11.12
C VAL A 85 0.71 -18.02 12.28
N LYS A 86 1.21 -19.21 11.98
CA LYS A 86 1.95 -20.04 12.93
C LYS A 86 3.31 -20.41 12.36
N ALA A 87 4.25 -20.71 13.22
CA ALA A 87 5.58 -21.18 12.87
C ALA A 87 5.71 -22.69 13.09
N ALA A 88 6.63 -23.32 12.38
CA ALA A 88 7.16 -24.63 12.73
C ALA A 88 8.68 -24.65 12.66
N SER A 89 9.31 -25.32 13.61
CA SER A 89 10.75 -25.53 13.67
C SER A 89 11.06 -26.81 14.43
N ALA A 90 12.03 -27.59 13.95
CA ALA A 90 12.43 -28.88 14.55
C ALA A 90 11.24 -29.82 14.88
N GLY A 91 10.22 -29.86 14.01
CA GLY A 91 9.02 -30.69 14.19
C GLY A 91 8.00 -30.15 15.21
N VAL A 92 8.27 -29.01 15.85
CA VAL A 92 7.36 -28.33 16.80
C VAL A 92 6.62 -27.20 16.10
N TYR A 93 5.32 -27.09 16.36
CA TYR A 93 4.48 -26.01 15.84
C TYR A 93 4.15 -24.99 16.94
N SER A 94 4.14 -23.70 16.60
CA SER A 94 3.59 -22.68 17.48
C SER A 94 2.06 -22.69 17.50
N ASP A 95 1.49 -22.03 18.50
CA ASP A 95 0.12 -21.52 18.41
C ASP A 95 0.00 -20.51 17.26
N TRP A 96 -1.24 -20.31 16.82
CA TRP A 96 -1.57 -19.24 15.88
C TRP A 96 -1.43 -17.86 16.52
N SER A 97 -0.78 -16.95 15.80
CA SER A 97 -0.77 -15.53 16.09
C SER A 97 -1.73 -14.81 15.16
N LEU A 98 -2.72 -14.13 15.73
CA LEU A 98 -3.82 -13.48 15.03
C LEU A 98 -3.47 -12.01 14.73
N SER A 99 -3.89 -11.52 13.56
CA SER A 99 -3.83 -10.10 13.23
C SER A 99 -4.97 -9.31 13.88
N CYS A 100 -4.83 -7.98 13.96
CA CYS A 100 -6.01 -7.13 14.09
C CYS A 100 -6.96 -7.34 12.89
N ARG A 101 -8.22 -6.92 13.07
CA ARG A 101 -9.19 -6.87 11.97
C ARG A 101 -8.70 -5.87 10.94
N PHE A 102 -8.78 -6.22 9.68
CA PHE A 102 -8.37 -5.37 8.56
C PHE A 102 -9.53 -5.14 7.61
N SER A 103 -9.94 -3.90 7.42
CA SER A 103 -10.96 -3.47 6.47
C SER A 103 -10.30 -2.80 5.26
N PRO A 104 -10.19 -3.46 4.09
CA PRO A 104 -9.44 -2.93 2.95
C PRO A 104 -9.90 -1.53 2.51
N TRP A 105 -11.21 -1.29 2.43
CA TRP A 105 -11.78 0.02 2.08
C TRP A 105 -11.34 1.15 3.03
N GLN A 106 -11.22 0.86 4.32
CA GLN A 106 -10.92 1.85 5.34
C GLN A 106 -9.43 1.99 5.61
N GLU A 107 -8.64 0.94 5.39
CA GLU A 107 -7.26 0.85 5.89
C GLU A 107 -6.22 0.81 4.78
N THR A 108 -6.58 0.57 3.51
CA THR A 108 -5.61 0.70 2.42
C THR A 108 -5.06 2.11 2.37
N MET A 109 -3.74 2.23 2.21
CA MET A 109 -3.11 3.47 1.79
C MET A 109 -3.31 3.63 0.28
N ILE A 110 -3.47 4.87 -0.17
CA ILE A 110 -3.54 5.21 -1.58
C ILE A 110 -2.21 5.85 -1.96
N GLY A 111 -1.61 5.36 -3.04
CA GLY A 111 -0.34 5.86 -3.53
C GLY A 111 -0.46 7.21 -4.24
N PRO A 112 0.66 7.93 -4.44
CA PRO A 112 0.66 9.15 -5.24
C PRO A 112 0.24 8.89 -6.70
N PRO A 113 -0.22 9.93 -7.41
CA PRO A 113 -0.45 9.81 -8.84
C PRO A 113 0.90 9.78 -9.58
N MET A 114 0.90 9.15 -10.75
CA MET A 114 2.00 9.32 -11.71
C MET A 114 1.84 10.68 -12.40
N VAL A 115 2.91 11.47 -12.40
CA VAL A 115 2.94 12.80 -13.02
C VAL A 115 3.83 12.75 -14.25
N THR A 116 3.30 13.16 -15.39
CA THR A 116 4.08 13.35 -16.62
C THR A 116 4.01 14.81 -17.03
N VAL A 117 5.18 15.44 -17.16
CA VAL A 117 5.30 16.83 -17.60
C VAL A 117 5.41 16.87 -19.11
N VAL A 118 4.58 17.70 -19.75
CA VAL A 118 4.60 18.00 -21.17
C VAL A 118 4.87 19.50 -21.31
N HIS A 119 6.00 19.82 -21.93
CA HIS A 119 6.43 21.20 -22.11
C HIS A 119 5.65 21.90 -23.23
N SER A 120 5.32 23.17 -23.01
CA SER A 120 4.86 24.11 -24.03
C SER A 120 5.54 25.45 -23.77
N ASN A 121 5.82 26.23 -24.83
CA ASN A 121 6.70 27.40 -24.82
C ASN A 121 6.41 28.47 -23.73
N LYS A 122 5.22 28.47 -23.11
CA LYS A 122 4.83 29.40 -22.03
C LYS A 122 4.04 28.74 -20.89
N SER A 123 3.91 27.42 -20.88
CA SER A 123 3.06 26.72 -19.91
C SER A 123 3.54 25.30 -19.68
N ILE A 124 3.37 24.81 -18.46
CA ILE A 124 3.63 23.40 -18.12
C ILE A 124 2.29 22.67 -18.17
N ILE A 125 2.19 21.67 -19.04
CA ILE A 125 1.03 20.78 -19.08
C ILE A 125 1.37 19.50 -18.33
N LEU A 126 0.57 19.15 -17.33
CA LEU A 126 0.73 17.96 -16.52
C LEU A 126 -0.30 16.93 -16.94
N LYS A 127 0.13 15.70 -17.18
CA LYS A 127 -0.74 14.53 -17.30
C LYS A 127 -0.65 13.72 -16.01
N LEU A 128 -1.77 13.57 -15.33
CA LEU A 128 -1.91 12.87 -14.06
C LEU A 128 -2.58 11.51 -14.31
N GLN A 129 -2.04 10.47 -13.70
CA GLN A 129 -2.62 9.14 -13.71
C GLN A 129 -2.74 8.61 -12.28
N ALA A 130 -3.97 8.30 -11.87
CA ALA A 130 -4.23 7.64 -10.59
C ALA A 130 -3.47 6.31 -10.47
N PRO A 131 -3.05 5.94 -9.25
CA PRO A 131 -2.57 4.60 -8.98
C PRO A 131 -3.64 3.56 -9.34
N ARG A 132 -3.19 2.33 -9.54
CA ARG A 132 -4.05 1.21 -9.96
C ARG A 132 -4.04 0.10 -8.93
N SER A 133 -5.20 -0.50 -8.73
CA SER A 133 -5.38 -1.70 -7.91
C SER A 133 -4.85 -2.95 -8.64
N PRO A 134 -4.58 -4.04 -7.91
CA PRO A 134 -4.19 -5.31 -8.50
C PRO A 134 -5.34 -5.98 -9.29
N TYR A 135 -6.59 -5.61 -9.02
CA TYR A 135 -7.78 -6.19 -9.61
C TYR A 135 -7.97 -5.77 -11.07
N LYS A 136 -8.45 -6.70 -11.90
CA LYS A 136 -8.58 -6.52 -13.35
C LYS A 136 -10.05 -6.37 -13.75
N ARG A 137 -10.30 -5.49 -14.72
CA ARG A 137 -11.58 -5.42 -15.44
C ARG A 137 -11.74 -6.66 -16.32
N LYS A 138 -12.96 -6.89 -16.85
CA LYS A 138 -13.24 -7.93 -17.85
C LYS A 138 -12.28 -7.90 -19.06
N ARG A 139 -11.79 -6.71 -19.45
CA ARG A 139 -10.82 -6.51 -20.54
C ARG A 139 -9.35 -6.68 -20.13
N GLY A 140 -9.06 -7.15 -18.92
CA GLY A 140 -7.70 -7.43 -18.41
C GLY A 140 -6.93 -6.23 -17.82
N SER A 141 -7.39 -5.00 -18.06
CA SER A 141 -6.74 -3.80 -17.49
C SER A 141 -6.95 -3.68 -15.99
N LYS A 142 -5.88 -3.33 -15.24
CA LYS A 142 -5.97 -3.00 -13.81
C LYS A 142 -6.92 -1.83 -13.55
N ILE A 143 -7.68 -1.87 -12.46
CA ILE A 143 -8.69 -0.86 -12.12
C ILE A 143 -8.01 0.34 -11.46
N PRO A 144 -8.19 1.58 -11.94
CA PRO A 144 -7.63 2.76 -11.29
C PRO A 144 -8.35 3.07 -9.97
N MET A 145 -7.65 3.66 -9.00
CA MET A 145 -8.21 3.96 -7.68
C MET A 145 -9.41 4.92 -7.72
N THR A 146 -9.53 5.75 -8.77
CA THR A 146 -10.69 6.63 -9.03
C THR A 146 -12.00 5.88 -9.29
N ASN A 147 -11.96 4.57 -9.55
CA ASN A 147 -13.17 3.75 -9.67
C ASN A 147 -13.71 3.30 -8.31
N TYR A 148 -12.90 3.40 -7.25
CA TYR A 148 -13.28 3.01 -5.89
C TYR A 148 -13.57 4.25 -5.06
N TYR A 149 -12.68 5.24 -5.06
CA TYR A 149 -12.81 6.45 -4.27
C TYR A 149 -13.06 7.67 -5.14
N ASP A 150 -13.76 8.66 -4.57
CA ASP A 150 -13.84 9.99 -5.14
C ASP A 150 -12.55 10.77 -4.89
N LEU A 151 -11.53 10.46 -5.68
CA LEU A 151 -10.16 10.90 -5.49
C LEU A 151 -9.89 12.24 -6.20
N LEU A 152 -9.30 13.19 -5.46
CA LEU A 152 -8.80 14.46 -5.96
C LEU A 152 -7.27 14.40 -6.12
N TYR A 153 -6.75 15.10 -7.11
CA TYR A 153 -5.32 15.39 -7.23
C TYR A 153 -5.04 16.77 -6.67
N GLN A 154 -4.02 16.86 -5.82
CA GLN A 154 -3.46 18.12 -5.36
C GLN A 154 -2.07 18.29 -5.98
N VAL A 155 -1.88 19.33 -6.77
CA VAL A 155 -0.64 19.60 -7.50
C VAL A 155 0.08 20.79 -6.86
N PHE A 156 1.36 20.58 -6.56
CA PHE A 156 2.24 21.55 -5.94
C PHE A 156 3.37 21.90 -6.89
N ILE A 157 3.70 23.19 -6.95
CA ILE A 157 4.87 23.70 -7.67
C ILE A 157 5.85 24.33 -6.69
N ILE A 158 7.14 24.20 -6.98
CA ILE A 158 8.22 24.88 -6.28
C ILE A 158 9.28 25.34 -7.26
N ASN A 159 9.79 26.56 -7.09
CA ASN A 159 11.00 26.99 -7.80
C ASN A 159 12.18 26.18 -7.25
N ASN A 160 12.97 25.57 -8.12
CA ASN A 160 14.07 24.68 -7.72
C ASN A 160 15.15 25.38 -6.87
N LEU A 161 15.17 26.72 -6.84
CA LEU A 161 16.06 27.53 -6.01
C LEU A 161 15.53 27.77 -4.59
N LEU A 162 14.26 27.47 -4.31
CA LEU A 162 13.61 27.70 -3.03
C LEU A 162 13.55 26.42 -2.19
N ASP A 163 13.46 26.60 -0.87
CA ASP A 163 13.27 25.50 0.08
C ASP A 163 11.83 24.94 0.03
N GLU A 164 11.64 23.69 0.44
CA GLU A 164 10.38 22.94 0.34
C GLU A 164 9.19 23.62 1.03
N GLN A 165 9.43 24.52 1.97
CA GLN A 165 8.40 25.32 2.63
C GLN A 165 7.68 26.29 1.68
N HIS A 166 8.29 26.62 0.53
CA HIS A 166 7.73 27.51 -0.49
C HIS A 166 6.92 26.77 -1.56
N ARG A 167 6.52 25.52 -1.30
CA ARG A 167 5.61 24.76 -2.18
C ARG A 167 4.24 25.43 -2.23
N VAL A 168 3.77 25.73 -3.44
CA VAL A 168 2.46 26.35 -3.66
C VAL A 168 1.51 25.32 -4.26
N LEU A 169 0.31 25.17 -3.67
CA LEU A 169 -0.79 24.40 -4.26
C LEU A 169 -1.35 25.20 -5.44
N VAL A 170 -1.25 24.65 -6.65
CA VAL A 170 -1.70 25.31 -7.88
C VAL A 170 -2.95 24.69 -8.48
N TYR A 171 -3.31 23.47 -8.05
CA TYR A 171 -4.51 22.79 -8.52
C TYR A 171 -5.00 21.78 -7.49
N GLU A 172 -6.33 21.75 -7.30
CA GLU A 172 -7.04 20.69 -6.60
C GLU A 172 -8.29 20.30 -7.40
N GLY A 173 -8.42 19.02 -7.77
CA GLY A 173 -9.58 18.54 -8.52
C GLY A 173 -9.39 17.17 -9.16
N LYS A 174 -10.28 16.80 -10.08
CA LYS A 174 -10.33 15.45 -10.69
C LYS A 174 -9.72 15.39 -12.09
N ASP A 175 -9.30 16.52 -12.64
CA ASP A 175 -8.79 16.60 -14.01
C ASP A 175 -7.48 15.83 -14.15
N LYS A 176 -7.36 15.12 -15.27
CA LYS A 176 -6.17 14.34 -15.59
C LYS A 176 -5.14 15.13 -16.37
N VAL A 177 -5.52 16.30 -16.89
CA VAL A 177 -4.65 17.18 -17.67
C VAL A 177 -4.76 18.57 -17.09
N ILE A 178 -3.69 19.06 -16.48
CA ILE A 178 -3.63 20.36 -15.82
C ILE A 178 -2.69 21.26 -16.62
N LYS A 179 -3.09 22.50 -16.87
CA LYS A 179 -2.22 23.50 -17.47
C LYS A 179 -1.84 24.52 -16.40
N ILE A 180 -0.55 24.65 -16.13
CA ILE A 180 -0.01 25.69 -15.26
C ILE A 180 0.50 26.81 -16.17
N GLU A 181 -0.12 27.97 -16.04
CA GLU A 181 0.20 29.19 -16.78
C GLU A 181 0.98 30.17 -15.89
N ASP A 182 1.35 31.33 -16.46
CA ASP A 182 1.99 32.44 -15.76
C ASP A 182 3.32 32.10 -15.06
N LEU A 183 4.07 31.16 -15.64
CA LEU A 183 5.41 30.80 -15.19
C LEU A 183 6.47 31.70 -15.82
N ARG A 184 7.50 32.03 -15.03
CA ARG A 184 8.59 32.89 -15.49
C ARG A 184 9.54 32.08 -16.39
N PRO A 185 9.85 32.56 -17.62
CA PRO A 185 10.86 31.95 -18.46
C PRO A 185 12.25 31.99 -17.81
N GLY A 186 13.07 30.98 -18.08
CA GLY A 186 14.42 30.81 -17.56
C GLY A 186 14.49 30.28 -16.12
N ILE A 187 13.35 29.96 -15.49
CA ILE A 187 13.29 29.40 -14.14
C ILE A 187 13.03 27.89 -14.20
N SER A 188 13.76 27.15 -13.37
CA SER A 188 13.51 25.72 -13.14
C SER A 188 12.41 25.54 -12.10
N TYR A 189 11.33 24.87 -12.50
CA TYR A 189 10.19 24.54 -11.66
C TYR A 189 10.12 23.04 -11.43
N CYS A 190 9.92 22.66 -10.18
CA CYS A 190 9.67 21.29 -9.78
C CYS A 190 8.21 21.10 -9.39
N ILE A 191 7.60 20.05 -9.95
CA ILE A 191 6.20 19.69 -9.75
C ILE A 191 6.13 18.40 -8.95
N MET A 192 5.21 18.37 -7.98
CA MET A 192 4.84 17.18 -7.23
C MET A 192 3.32 17.14 -7.12
N ALA A 193 2.75 15.95 -7.06
CA ALA A 193 1.34 15.78 -6.82
C ALA A 193 1.09 14.72 -5.75
N LYS A 194 -0.03 14.82 -5.05
CA LYS A 194 -0.53 13.77 -4.16
C LYS A 194 -2.00 13.52 -4.45
N THR A 195 -2.49 12.34 -4.10
CA THR A 195 -3.91 12.02 -4.15
C THR A 195 -4.55 12.36 -2.81
N TYR A 196 -5.75 12.89 -2.81
CA TYR A 196 -6.54 13.17 -1.62
C TYR A 196 -7.92 12.52 -1.75
N VAL A 197 -8.38 11.84 -0.69
CA VAL A 197 -9.69 11.20 -0.63
C VAL A 197 -10.51 11.88 0.47
N PRO A 198 -11.43 12.80 0.12
CA PRO A 198 -12.18 13.60 1.10
C PRO A 198 -12.99 12.75 2.07
N MET A 199 -13.61 11.66 1.60
CA MET A 199 -14.43 10.77 2.46
C MET A 199 -13.64 10.18 3.64
N LEU A 200 -12.34 9.95 3.48
CA LEU A 200 -11.48 9.36 4.51
C LEU A 200 -10.58 10.40 5.19
N ASP A 201 -10.63 11.66 4.74
CA ASP A 201 -9.67 12.71 5.07
C ASP A 201 -8.21 12.21 5.01
N ARG A 202 -7.84 11.59 3.88
CA ARG A 202 -6.53 10.96 3.70
C ARG A 202 -5.85 11.41 2.42
N SER A 203 -4.57 11.74 2.56
CA SER A 203 -3.67 12.05 1.47
C SER A 203 -2.63 10.95 1.27
N SER A 204 -2.20 10.73 0.03
CA SER A 204 -1.00 9.96 -0.25
C SER A 204 0.26 10.74 0.15
N ALA A 205 1.41 10.05 0.14
CA ALA A 205 2.69 10.72 0.00
C ALA A 205 2.75 11.54 -1.31
N TYR A 206 3.75 12.42 -1.43
CA TYR A 206 4.02 13.12 -2.68
C TYR A 206 4.55 12.16 -3.76
N SER A 207 4.24 12.45 -5.02
CA SER A 207 4.89 11.82 -6.17
C SER A 207 6.37 12.15 -6.20
N SER A 208 7.12 11.41 -7.01
CA SER A 208 8.47 11.82 -7.42
C SER A 208 8.44 13.26 -7.94
N ARG A 209 9.46 14.04 -7.58
CA ARG A 209 9.64 15.42 -8.03
C ARG A 209 10.01 15.44 -9.51
N GLN A 210 9.24 16.17 -10.31
CA GLN A 210 9.46 16.34 -11.75
C GLN A 210 9.89 17.78 -12.02
N CYS A 211 11.16 18.01 -12.35
CA CYS A 211 11.68 19.35 -12.58
C CYS A 211 11.85 19.62 -14.08
N THR A 212 11.44 20.81 -14.51
CA THR A 212 11.63 21.29 -15.88
C THR A 212 12.01 22.77 -15.85
N MET A 213 12.83 23.17 -16.82
CA MET A 213 13.06 24.57 -17.11
C MET A 213 11.99 25.04 -18.10
N LEU A 214 11.49 26.26 -17.92
CA LEU A 214 10.62 26.95 -18.86
C LEU A 214 11.41 27.97 -19.68
#